data_AF-A0A968QGI6-F1
#
_entry.id   AF-A0A968QGI6-F1
#
_cell.length_a   1.000
_cell.length_b   1.000
_cell.length_c   1.000
_cell.angle_alpha   90.00
_cell.angle_beta   90.00
_cell.angle_gamma   90.00
#
_symmetry.space_group_name_H-M   'P 1'
#
loop_
_entity.id
_entity.type
_entity.pdbx_description
1 polymer ?
#
loop_
_entity_poly.entity_id
_entity_poly.type
_entity_poly.pdbx_seq_one_letter_code
_entity_poly.pdbx_strand_id
1 'polypeptide(L)' 'MAASITTSGASIEAQAYEIALRMQKLELAVPAETRPNNITVTYDIEASTVSFTTTLETQLTVVNGKAEIAALPYLA' A
#
# COMPACT_ATOMS: atom_id res chain seq x y z
N MET A 1 -10.61 11.63 2.65
CA MET A 1 -10.94 10.36 3.35
C MET A 1 -10.46 9.23 2.47
N ALA A 2 -9.45 8.46 2.91
CA ALA A 2 -8.94 7.34 2.12
C ALA A 2 -10.05 6.31 1.93
N ALA A 3 -10.43 6.05 0.68
CA ALA A 3 -11.43 5.04 0.36
C ALA A 3 -10.92 3.66 0.78
N SER A 4 -11.72 2.91 1.56
CA SER A 4 -11.41 1.53 1.90
C SER A 4 -11.30 0.69 0.63
N ILE A 5 -10.17 -0.01 0.44
CA ILE A 5 -10.01 -0.95 -0.68
C ILE A 5 -10.75 -2.25 -0.34
N THR A 6 -11.87 -2.50 -1.02
CA THR A 6 -12.62 -3.76 -0.91
C THR A 6 -12.02 -4.81 -1.84
N THR A 7 -11.54 -5.92 -1.29
CA THR A 7 -10.97 -7.04 -2.05
C THR A 7 -12.01 -8.09 -2.40
N SER A 8 -11.83 -8.77 -3.53
CA SER A 8 -12.70 -9.87 -3.99
C SER A 8 -12.05 -11.26 -3.92
N GLY A 9 -10.74 -11.32 -3.74
CA GLY A 9 -9.98 -12.56 -3.64
C GLY A 9 -10.42 -13.46 -2.48
N ALA A 10 -10.48 -14.76 -2.73
CA ALA A 10 -10.82 -15.77 -1.72
C ALA A 10 -9.62 -16.14 -0.82
N SER A 11 -8.39 -15.89 -1.28
CA SER A 11 -7.16 -16.17 -0.52
C SER A 11 -6.50 -14.87 -0.05
N ILE A 12 -5.77 -14.93 1.06
CA ILE A 12 -5.10 -13.76 1.65
C ILE A 12 -4.08 -13.16 0.66
N GLU A 13 -3.40 -14.02 -0.10
CA GLU A 13 -2.42 -13.63 -1.12
C GLU A 13 -3.10 -12.88 -2.28
N ALA A 14 -4.26 -13.38 -2.73
CA ALA A 14 -5.05 -12.71 -3.78
C ALA A 14 -5.56 -11.34 -3.31
N GLN A 15 -6.00 -11.24 -2.05
CA GLN A 15 -6.42 -9.97 -1.45
C GLN A 15 -5.26 -8.99 -1.33
N ALA A 16 -4.08 -9.44 -0.87
CA ALA A 16 -2.89 -8.60 -0.74
C ALA A 16 -2.42 -8.06 -2.10
N TYR A 17 -2.45 -8.89 -3.14
CA TYR A 17 -2.13 -8.48 -4.50
C TYR A 17 -3.14 -7.46 -5.05
N GLU A 18 -4.44 -7.66 -4.83
CA GLU A 18 -5.48 -6.69 -5.23
C GLU A 18 -5.27 -5.32 -4.56
N ILE A 19 -4.87 -5.30 -3.29
CA ILE A 19 -4.56 -4.08 -2.55
C ILE A 19 -3.35 -3.40 -3.18
N ALA A 20 -2.25 -4.13 -3.38
CA ALA A 20 -1.02 -3.59 -3.98
C ALA A 20 -1.28 -3.00 -5.37
N LEU A 21 -2.04 -3.69 -6.23
CA LEU A 21 -2.40 -3.19 -7.56
C LEU A 21 -3.26 -1.93 -7.52
N ARG A 22 -4.25 -1.87 -6.63
CA ARG A 22 -5.11 -0.70 -6.50
C ARG A 22 -4.33 0.49 -5.98
N MET A 23 -3.47 0.29 -4.99
CA MET A 23 -2.62 1.35 -4.45
C MET A 23 -1.61 1.84 -5.49
N GLN A 24 -1.00 0.94 -6.28
CA GLN A 24 -0.12 1.34 -7.40
C GLN A 24 -0.86 2.21 -8.43
N LYS A 25 -2.10 1.84 -8.78
CA LYS A 25 -2.94 2.65 -9.69
C LYS A 25 -3.26 4.03 -9.10
N LEU A 26 -3.50 4.11 -7.79
CA LEU A 26 -3.73 5.37 -7.10
C LEU A 26 -2.48 6.26 -7.13
N GLU A 27 -1.28 5.71 -6.95
CA GLU A 27 -0.03 6.48 -7.14
C GLU A 27 0.16 6.96 -8.58
N LEU A 28 -0.16 6.11 -9.56
CA LEU A 28 -0.08 6.50 -10.97
C LEU A 28 -1.06 7.62 -11.33
N ALA A 29 -2.17 7.76 -10.59
CA ALA A 29 -3.11 8.86 -10.75
C ALA A 29 -2.57 10.21 -10.21
N VAL A 30 -1.52 10.19 -9.39
CA VAL A 30 -0.81 11.39 -8.94
C VAL A 30 0.12 11.88 -10.06
N PRO A 31 0.21 13.21 -10.29
CA PRO A 31 1.16 13.79 -11.25
C PRO A 31 2.58 13.30 -10.99
N ALA A 32 3.33 13.01 -12.07
CA ALA A 32 4.67 12.43 -11.97
C ALA A 32 5.64 13.26 -11.12
N GLU A 33 5.44 14.58 -11.04
CA GLU A 33 6.26 15.52 -10.28
C GLU A 33 6.09 15.39 -8.75
N THR A 34 4.96 14.85 -8.28
CA THR A 34 4.63 14.70 -6.85
C THR A 34 4.36 13.25 -6.47
N ARG A 35 4.56 12.32 -7.40
CA ARG A 35 4.30 10.91 -7.18
C ARG A 35 5.33 10.33 -6.21
N PRO A 36 4.91 9.74 -5.09
CA PRO A 36 5.85 9.20 -4.11
C PRO A 36 6.54 7.90 -4.56
N ASN A 37 5.97 7.16 -5.52
CA ASN A 37 6.46 5.85 -5.98
C ASN A 37 6.70 4.87 -4.82
N ASN A 38 5.80 4.85 -3.83
CA ASN A 38 5.94 4.00 -2.66
C ASN A 38 5.53 2.55 -2.95
N ILE A 39 4.97 2.24 -4.13
CA ILE A 39 4.58 0.87 -4.49
C ILE A 39 5.29 0.36 -5.73
N THR A 40 5.96 -0.77 -5.53
CA THR A 40 6.59 -1.54 -6.60
C THR A 40 6.02 -2.95 -6.61
N VAL A 41 5.50 -3.37 -7.76
CA VAL A 41 5.07 -4.75 -7.99
C VAL A 41 6.00 -5.38 -9.01
N THR A 42 6.69 -6.45 -8.61
CA THR A 42 7.65 -7.18 -9.43
C THR A 42 7.10 -8.56 -9.75
N TYR A 43 7.06 -8.89 -11.03
CA TYR A 43 6.68 -10.20 -11.53
C TYR A 43 7.96 -10.94 -11.95
N ASP A 44 8.26 -12.04 -11.29
CA ASP A 44 9.28 -12.98 -11.72
C ASP A 44 8.58 -14.15 -12.42
N ILE A 45 8.57 -14.11 -13.74
CA ILE A 45 7.92 -15.13 -14.59
C ILE A 45 8.70 -16.45 -14.61
N GLU A 46 10.01 -16.42 -14.35
CA GLU A 46 10.85 -17.63 -14.34
C GLU A 46 10.67 -18.40 -13.03
N ALA A 47 10.58 -17.67 -11.92
CA ALA A 47 10.30 -18.23 -10.60
C ALA A 47 8.79 -18.35 -10.28
N SER A 48 7.91 -17.96 -11.22
CA SER A 48 6.45 -17.90 -11.01
C SER A 48 6.04 -17.19 -9.71
N THR A 49 6.76 -16.12 -9.35
CA THR A 49 6.59 -15.41 -8.08
C THR A 49 6.17 -13.96 -8.34
N VAL A 50 5.24 -13.48 -7.54
CA VAL A 50 4.82 -12.07 -7.53
C VAL A 50 5.20 -11.47 -6.19
N SER A 51 6.02 -10.42 -6.24
CA SER A 51 6.47 -9.69 -5.05
C SER A 51 5.94 -8.26 -5.12
N PHE A 52 5.40 -7.76 -4.01
CA PHE A 52 4.97 -6.37 -3.89
C PHE A 52 5.64 -5.74 -2.68
N THR A 53 6.26 -4.57 -2.91
CA THR A 53 6.89 -3.76 -1.87
C THR A 53 6.09 -2.47 -1.74
N THR A 54 5.71 -2.13 -0.52
CA THR A 54 4.92 -0.95 -0.18
C THR A 54 5.59 -0.21 0.97
N THR A 55 5.86 1.08 0.78
CA THR A 55 6.36 1.98 1.82
C THR A 55 5.22 2.85 2.33
N LEU A 56 4.79 2.65 3.57
CA LEU A 56 3.73 3.46 4.19
C LEU A 56 4.33 4.30 5.30
N GLU A 57 4.06 5.60 5.26
CA GLU A 57 4.39 6.45 6.39
C GLU A 57 3.42 6.17 7.55
N THR A 58 3.99 5.94 8.73
CA THR A 58 3.24 5.73 9.96
C THR A 58 3.69 6.75 10.99
N GLN A 59 2.76 7.34 11.71
CA GLN A 59 3.04 8.23 12.83
C GLN A 59 2.89 7.46 14.14
N LEU A 60 3.95 7.44 14.94
CA LEU A 60 3.93 6.90 16.28
C LEU A 60 3.77 8.05 17.28
N THR A 61 2.73 7.98 18.10
CA THR A 61 2.44 8.96 19.14
C THR A 61 2.40 8.26 20.49
N VAL A 62 3.15 8.76 21.48
CA VAL A 62 3.12 8.22 22.85
C VAL A 62 2.42 9.22 23.76
N VAL A 63 1.29 8.83 24.34
CA VAL A 63 0.53 9.65 25.30
C VAL A 63 0.33 8.86 26.58
N ASN A 64 0.73 9.41 27.73
CA ASN A 64 0.57 8.80 29.06
C ASN A 64 1.10 7.36 29.16
N GLY A 65 2.24 7.08 28.54
CA GLY A 65 2.88 5.74 28.57
C GLY A 65 2.21 4.70 27.66
N LYS A 66 1.23 5.10 26.85
CA LYS A 66 0.65 4.25 25.80
C LYS A 66 1.16 4.71 24.43
N ALA A 67 1.72 3.78 23.67
CA ALA A 67 2.10 4.01 22.29
C ALA A 67 0.90 3.74 21.38
N GLU A 68 0.59 4.71 20.52
CA GLU A 68 -0.40 4.61 19.46
C GLU A 68 0.34 4.73 18.12
N ILE A 69 0.04 3.82 17.20
CA ILE A 69 0.58 3.84 15.84
C ILE A 69 -0.58 4.11 14.90
N ALA A 70 -0.52 5.25 14.21
CA ALA A 70 -1.48 5.62 13.20
C ALA A 70 -0.82 5.53 11.81
N ALA A 71 -1.48 4.87 10.86
CA ALA A 71 -1.08 4.99 9.47
C ALA A 71 -1.42 6.41 8.99
N LEU A 72 -0.44 7.10 8.39
CA LEU A 72 -0.70 8.41 7.80
C LEU A 72 -1.50 8.24 6.51
N PRO A 73 -2.23 9.28 6.06
CA PRO A 73 -2.93 9.25 4.79
C PRO A 73 -1.96 8.87 3.67
N TYR A 74 -2.24 7.76 3.00
CA TYR A 74 -1.36 7.22 1.97
C TYR A 74 -1.22 8.16 0.75
N LEU A 75 -2.30 8.90 0.44
CA LEU A 75 -2.33 10.02 -0.48
C LEU A 75 -3.23 11.10 0.15
N ALA A 76 -2.81 12.37 0.09
CA ALA A 76 -3.57 13.50 0.60
C ALA A 76 -4.83 13.80 -0.25
#